data_AF-A0A3D6D5M1-F1
#
_entry.id   AF-A0A3D6D5M1-F1
#
_cell.length_a   1.000
_cell.length_b   1.000
_cell.length_c   1.000
_cell.angle_alpha   90.00
_cell.angle_beta   90.00
_cell.angle_gamma   90.00
#
_symmetry.space_group_name_H-M   'P 1'
#
loop_
_entity.id
_entity.type
_entity.pdbx_description
1 polymer ?
#
loop_
_entity_poly.entity_id
_entity_poly.type
_entity_poly.pdbx_seq_one_letter_code
_entity_poly.pdbx_strand_id
1 'polypeptide(L)'
;GWMHNRVRMIVGSFLVKHLLMDWKEGERWFWNTLVDADLANNTMGWQWIAGCGADAAPYFRIFNPITQSEKFAGNGNYVRRWIPELK
;
A
#
# COMPACT_ATOMS: atom_id res chain seq x y z
N GLY A 1 6.64 7.03 -9.87
CA GLY A 1 6.79 6.33 -11.15
C GLY A 1 5.75 5.24 -11.28
N TRP A 2 5.96 4.07 -10.71
CA TRP A 2 4.98 2.97 -10.69
C TRP A 2 5.25 2.12 -9.44
N MET A 3 4.24 1.40 -8.95
CA MET A 3 4.38 0.51 -7.80
C MET A 3 3.56 -0.76 -7.99
N HIS A 4 4.13 -1.91 -7.65
CA HIS A 4 3.42 -3.18 -7.71
C HIS A 4 2.19 -3.15 -6.78
N ASN A 5 1.06 -3.71 -7.24
CA ASN A 5 -0.22 -3.65 -6.51
C ASN A 5 -0.10 -4.12 -5.05
N ARG A 6 0.65 -5.21 -4.79
CA ARG A 6 0.86 -5.70 -3.43
C ARG A 6 1.53 -4.66 -2.51
N VAL A 7 2.50 -3.92 -3.04
CA VAL A 7 3.22 -2.89 -2.29
C VAL A 7 2.32 -1.68 -2.04
N ARG A 8 1.45 -1.32 -3.01
CA ARG A 8 0.41 -0.29 -2.82
C ARG A 8 -0.49 -0.62 -1.62
N MET A 9 -0.95 -1.87 -1.53
CA MET A 9 -1.78 -2.32 -0.42
C MET A 9 -1.06 -2.25 0.94
N ILE A 10 0.23 -2.62 0.98
CA ILE A 10 1.04 -2.59 2.22
C ILE A 10 1.27 -1.16 2.67
N VAL A 11 1.71 -0.27 1.76
CA VAL A 11 1.95 1.14 2.06
C VAL A 11 0.67 1.84 2.51
N GLY A 12 -0.44 1.61 1.83
CA GLY A 12 -1.72 2.19 2.24
C GLY A 12 -2.19 1.66 3.61
N SER A 13 -2.04 0.35 3.88
CA SER A 13 -2.39 -0.19 5.21
C SER A 13 -1.46 0.35 6.30
N PHE A 14 -0.20 0.63 5.99
CA PHE A 14 0.71 1.28 6.92
C PHE A 14 0.23 2.71 7.23
N LEU A 15 -0.05 3.51 6.20
CA LEU A 15 -0.55 4.88 6.35
C LEU A 15 -1.85 4.95 7.17
N VAL A 16 -2.86 4.17 6.78
CA VAL A 16 -4.21 4.29 7.35
C VAL A 16 -4.34 3.56 8.68
N LYS A 17 -3.74 2.36 8.81
CA LYS A 17 -3.99 1.47 9.96
C LYS A 17 -2.87 1.47 11.00
N HIS A 18 -1.65 1.88 10.65
CA HIS A 18 -0.56 2.01 11.63
C HIS A 18 -0.33 3.48 12.02
N LEU A 19 -0.33 4.39 11.06
CA LEU A 19 -0.15 5.82 11.33
C LEU A 19 -1.46 6.57 11.60
N LEU A 20 -2.60 5.92 11.39
CA LEU A 20 -3.95 6.50 11.60
C LEU A 20 -4.19 7.80 10.81
N MET A 21 -3.53 7.93 9.65
CA MET A 21 -3.72 9.06 8.75
C MET A 21 -4.92 8.84 7.81
N ASP A 22 -5.56 9.93 7.38
CA ASP A 22 -6.65 9.85 6.41
C ASP A 22 -6.13 9.29 5.07
N TRP A 23 -6.85 8.31 4.53
CA TRP A 23 -6.53 7.67 3.25
C TRP A 23 -6.51 8.66 2.09
N LYS A 24 -7.24 9.78 2.19
CA LYS A 24 -7.23 10.86 1.19
C LYS A 24 -5.86 11.51 1.03
N GLU A 25 -5.03 11.53 2.07
CA GLU A 25 -3.66 12.03 1.95
C GLU A 25 -2.82 11.13 1.04
N GLY A 26 -2.96 9.81 1.22
CA GLY A 26 -2.28 8.83 0.38
C GLY A 26 -2.79 8.80 -1.06
N GLU A 27 -4.10 8.96 -1.23
CA GLU A 27 -4.76 9.07 -2.54
C GLU A 27 -4.18 10.23 -3.34
N ARG A 28 -4.11 11.43 -2.74
CA ARG A 28 -3.52 12.62 -3.37
C ARG A 28 -2.04 12.46 -3.69
N TRP A 29 -1.28 11.79 -2.82
CA TRP A 29 0.14 11.49 -3.10
C TRP A 29 0.27 10.55 -4.30
N PHE A 30 -0.53 9.49 -4.35
CA PHE A 30 -0.51 8.52 -5.43
C PHE A 30 -0.92 9.16 -6.76
N TRP A 31 -1.93 10.03 -6.75
CA TRP A 31 -2.35 10.80 -7.91
C TRP A 31 -1.19 11.60 -8.54
N ASN A 32 -0.37 12.25 -7.70
CA ASN A 32 0.71 13.11 -8.17
C ASN A 32 2.00 12.35 -8.53
N THR A 33 2.17 11.10 -8.09
CA THR A 33 3.46 10.40 -8.19
C THR A 33 3.44 9.14 -9.03
N LEU A 34 2.27 8.58 -9.34
CA LEU A 34 2.14 7.37 -10.15
C LEU A 34 1.82 7.72 -11.61
N VAL A 35 2.54 7.10 -12.54
CA VAL A 35 2.33 7.29 -13.99
C VAL A 35 1.05 6.61 -14.47
N ASP A 36 0.54 5.65 -13.70
CA ASP A 36 -0.72 4.94 -13.93
C ASP A 36 -1.83 5.44 -12.99
N ALA A 37 -1.79 6.72 -12.63
CA ALA A 37 -2.86 7.36 -11.86
C ALA A 37 -4.17 7.32 -12.66
N ASP A 38 -5.18 6.69 -12.07
CA ASP A 38 -6.53 6.58 -12.60
C ASP A 38 -7.53 6.79 -11.47
N LEU A 39 -8.57 7.58 -11.72
CA LEU A 39 -9.51 8.00 -10.68
C LEU A 39 -10.23 6.80 -10.05
N ALA A 40 -10.70 5.85 -10.86
CA ALA A 40 -11.44 4.70 -10.37
C ALA A 40 -10.53 3.75 -9.60
N ASN A 41 -9.40 3.35 -10.19
CA ASN A 41 -8.48 2.41 -9.57
C ASN A 41 -7.81 2.97 -8.31
N ASN A 42 -7.40 4.25 -8.31
CA ASN A 42 -6.78 4.87 -7.14
C ASN A 42 -7.78 4.97 -6.00
N THR A 43 -8.96 5.53 -6.26
CA THR A 43 -10.00 5.72 -5.23
C THR A 43 -10.47 4.38 -4.65
N MET A 44 -10.79 3.41 -5.51
CA MET A 44 -11.24 2.09 -5.06
C MET A 44 -10.16 1.36 -4.28
N GLY A 45 -8.90 1.45 -4.69
CA GLY A 45 -7.77 0.87 -3.97
C GLY A 45 -7.61 1.44 -2.55
N TRP A 46 -7.68 2.77 -2.40
CA TRP A 46 -7.59 3.41 -1.09
C TRP A 46 -8.79 3.11 -0.19
N GLN A 47 -10.00 3.11 -0.74
CA GLN A 47 -11.21 2.72 -0.02
C GLN A 47 -11.10 1.27 0.49
N TRP A 48 -10.69 0.34 -0.38
CA TRP A 48 -10.48 -1.05 -0.02
C TRP A 48 -9.52 -1.22 1.16
N ILE A 49 -8.41 -0.47 1.16
CA ILE A 49 -7.40 -0.51 2.23
C ILE A 49 -7.94 0.07 3.54
N ALA A 50 -8.63 1.21 3.46
CA ALA A 50 -9.21 1.90 4.62
C ALA A 50 -10.37 1.11 5.25
N GLY A 51 -10.93 0.14 4.53
CA GLY A 51 -12.09 -0.62 4.98
C GLY A 51 -13.39 0.16 4.82
N CYS A 52 -13.43 1.09 3.87
CA CYS A 52 -14.64 1.79 3.46
C CYS A 52 -14.92 1.51 1.97
N GLY A 53 -16.15 1.73 1.51
CA GLY A 53 -16.52 1.45 0.12
C GLY A 53 -16.92 -0.01 -0.13
N ALA A 54 -17.03 -0.36 -1.42
CA ALA A 54 -17.55 -1.65 -1.85
C ALA A 54 -16.49 -2.76 -1.72
N ASP A 55 -16.87 -3.89 -1.12
CA ASP A 55 -16.03 -5.09 -0.93
C ASP A 55 -14.64 -4.79 -0.30
N ALA A 56 -14.63 -3.80 0.60
CA ALA A 56 -13.40 -3.35 1.23
C ALA A 56 -12.85 -4.40 2.20
N ALA A 57 -11.53 -4.37 2.43
CA ALA A 57 -10.94 -5.19 3.48
C ALA A 57 -11.57 -4.81 4.83
N PRO A 58 -11.94 -5.79 5.68
CA PRO A 58 -12.48 -5.48 7.00
C PRO A 58 -11.57 -4.52 7.77
N TYR A 59 -12.13 -3.55 8.48
CA TYR A 59 -11.37 -2.50 9.16
C TYR A 59 -10.29 -3.08 10.09
N PHE A 60 -10.62 -4.13 10.85
CA PHE A 60 -9.70 -4.82 11.76
C PHE A 60 -8.57 -5.61 11.07
N ARG A 61 -8.59 -5.74 9.73
CA ARG A 61 -7.54 -6.42 8.97
C ARG A 61 -6.35 -5.48 8.77
N ILE A 62 -5.37 -5.57 9.65
CA ILE A 62 -4.14 -4.78 9.61
C ILE A 62 -3.02 -5.63 8.99
N PHE A 63 -2.33 -5.10 7.97
CA PHE A 63 -1.24 -5.83 7.34
C PHE A 63 0.05 -5.70 8.16
N ASN A 64 0.54 -6.80 8.72
CA ASN A 64 1.87 -6.83 9.33
C ASN A 64 2.95 -6.79 8.23
N PRO A 65 3.78 -5.73 8.13
CA PRO A 65 4.77 -5.59 7.05
C PRO A 65 5.79 -6.73 6.99
N ILE A 66 6.14 -7.33 8.13
CA ILE A 66 7.12 -8.42 8.22
C ILE A 66 6.56 -9.67 7.54
N THR A 67 5.36 -10.10 7.93
CA THR A 67 4.74 -11.31 7.36
C THR A 67 4.36 -11.11 5.89
N GLN A 68 4.04 -9.88 5.49
CA GLN A 68 3.86 -9.56 4.06
C GLN A 68 5.19 -9.67 3.30
N SER A 69 6.30 -9.20 3.86
CA SER A 69 7.61 -9.35 3.24
C SER A 69 7.99 -10.82 3.09
N GLU A 70 7.85 -11.63 4.14
CA GLU A 70 8.14 -13.08 4.07
C GLU A 70 7.33 -13.79 2.99
N LYS A 71 6.04 -13.44 2.87
CA LYS A 71 5.14 -14.08 1.92
C LYS A 71 5.34 -13.64 0.47
N PHE A 72 5.71 -12.37 0.22
CA PHE A 72 5.72 -11.80 -1.14
C PHE A 72 7.09 -11.33 -1.64
N ALA A 73 8.07 -11.14 -0.75
CA ALA A 73 9.38 -10.63 -1.10
C ALA A 73 10.47 -11.72 -1.16
N GLY A 74 10.11 -13.01 -1.11
CA GLY A 74 11.02 -14.14 -1.22
C GLY A 74 12.25 -13.98 -0.32
N ASN A 75 13.46 -14.08 -0.90
CA ASN A 75 14.73 -13.90 -0.19
C ASN A 75 15.06 -12.44 0.21
N GLY A 76 14.06 -11.54 0.23
CA GLY A 76 14.24 -10.10 0.53
C GLY A 76 14.86 -9.29 -0.61
N ASN A 77 14.98 -9.86 -1.81
CA ASN A 77 15.64 -9.23 -2.96
C ASN A 77 14.97 -7.91 -3.36
N TYR A 78 13.63 -7.83 -3.26
CA TYR A 78 12.90 -6.59 -3.52
C TYR A 78 13.33 -5.49 -2.55
N VAL A 79 13.41 -5.79 -1.25
CA VAL A 79 13.80 -4.82 -0.22
C VAL A 79 15.25 -4.38 -0.41
N ARG A 80 16.20 -5.31 -0.56
CA ARG A 80 17.63 -4.98 -0.77
C ARG A 80 17.92 -4.22 -2.06
N ARG A 81 17.03 -4.30 -3.05
CA ARG A 81 17.13 -3.52 -4.30
C ARG A 81 16.80 -2.04 -4.04
N TRP A 82 15.81 -1.75 -3.21
CA TRP A 82 15.33 -0.39 -2.95
C TRP A 82 15.92 0.25 -1.69
N ILE A 83 16.45 -0.56 -0.77
CA ILE A 83 17.12 -0.13 0.47
C ILE A 83 18.49 -0.81 0.51
N PRO A 84 19.51 -0.26 -0.19
CA PRO A 84 20.82 -0.88 -0.33
C PRO A 84 21.58 -1.03 1.00
N GLU A 85 21.21 -0.29 2.03
CA GLU A 85 21.79 -0.34 3.38
C GLU A 85 21.45 -1.64 4.13
N LEU A 86 20.45 -2.40 3.65
CA LEU A 86 20.02 -3.69 4.23
C LEU A 86 20.66 -4.91 3.53
N LYS A 87 21.73 -4.69 2.75
CA LYS A 87 22.48 -5.75 2.08
C LYS A 87 23.41 -6.49 3.02
#